data_AF-A0A1L5KHK7-F1
#
_entry.id   AF-A0A1L5KHK7-F1
#
_cell.length_a   1.000
_cell.length_b   1.000
_cell.length_c   1.000
_cell.angle_alpha   90.00
_cell.angle_beta   90.00
_cell.angle_gamma   90.00
#
_symmetry.space_group_name_H-M   'P 1'
#
loop_
_entity.id
_entity.type
_entity.pdbx_description
1 polymer ?
#
loop_
_entity_poly.entity_id
_entity_poly.type
_entity_poly.pdbx_seq_one_letter_code
_entity_poly.pdbx_strand_id
1 'polypeptide(L)'
;NNLQAVSALLRLQARKTKSDEVKKELQEAQRRVQTIAMVHEGLSQTADEVVDFDKVIANLLRMAVDLATMKDQHIDTNYMGKFGMMPAQDATPLSLVLTELITNSVEHGFEGRKDGHITISVGRSGPNLNVVVEDDGSGLGSEEQGGLARSSGSGLGTQIINTFVTNDFGGSVHWEPRREGGTRVVLDMKLRAAQDE
;
A
#
# COMPACT_ATOMS: atom_id res chain seq x y z
N ASN A 1 9.75 -19.46 -0.78
CA ASN A 1 9.10 -20.56 -1.54
C ASN A 1 7.63 -20.81 -1.16
N ASN A 2 7.23 -20.72 0.12
CA ASN A 2 5.83 -20.99 0.52
C ASN A 2 4.80 -19.95 0.01
N LEU A 3 5.15 -18.66 -0.05
CA LEU A 3 4.22 -17.61 -0.51
C LEU A 3 3.85 -17.73 -2.00
N GLN A 4 4.78 -18.18 -2.84
CA GLN A 4 4.52 -18.42 -4.27
C GLN A 4 3.54 -19.60 -4.46
N ALA A 5 3.65 -20.65 -3.65
CA ALA A 5 2.71 -21.76 -3.65
C ALA A 5 1.31 -21.32 -3.20
N VAL A 6 1.21 -20.51 -2.14
CA VAL A 6 -0.06 -19.94 -1.68
C VAL A 6 -0.69 -19.05 -2.76
N SER A 7 0.09 -18.20 -3.43
CA SER A 7 -0.38 -17.38 -4.55
C SER A 7 -0.92 -18.22 -5.71
N ALA A 8 -0.22 -19.30 -6.09
CA ALA A 8 -0.67 -20.21 -7.14
C ALA A 8 -2.00 -20.92 -6.78
N LEU A 9 -2.17 -21.32 -5.52
CA LEU A 9 -3.42 -21.92 -5.04
C LEU A 9 -4.59 -20.94 -5.10
N LEU A 10 -4.40 -19.71 -4.63
CA LEU A 10 -5.42 -18.66 -4.69
C LEU A 10 -5.83 -18.37 -6.14
N ARG A 11 -4.85 -18.31 -7.05
CA ARG A 11 -5.10 -18.16 -8.50
C ARG A 11 -5.93 -19.30 -9.08
N LEU A 12 -5.64 -20.54 -8.68
CA LEU A 12 -6.39 -21.71 -9.13
C LEU A 12 -7.83 -21.69 -8.60
N GLN A 13 -8.04 -21.28 -7.35
CA GLN A 13 -9.39 -21.15 -6.78
C GLN A 13 -10.19 -20.04 -7.46
N ALA A 14 -9.55 -18.89 -7.74
CA ALA A 14 -10.16 -17.78 -8.46
C ALA A 14 -10.63 -18.18 -9.87
N ARG A 15 -9.92 -19.10 -10.53
CA ARG A 15 -10.32 -19.63 -11.85
C ARG A 15 -11.46 -20.64 -11.80
N LYS A 16 -11.63 -21.34 -10.66
CA LYS A 16 -12.63 -22.42 -10.50
C LYS A 16 -13.98 -21.92 -9.99
N THR A 17 -13.98 -20.82 -9.24
CA THR A 17 -15.23 -20.26 -8.71
C THR A 17 -16.14 -19.76 -9.84
N LYS A 18 -17.45 -19.89 -9.63
CA LYS A 18 -18.50 -19.36 -10.52
C LYS A 18 -19.08 -18.04 -10.03
N SER A 19 -18.71 -17.60 -8.82
CA SER A 19 -19.11 -16.31 -8.26
C SER A 19 -18.05 -15.27 -8.59
N ASP A 20 -18.46 -14.21 -9.28
CA ASP A 20 -17.58 -13.08 -9.62
C ASP A 20 -17.12 -12.32 -8.37
N GLU A 21 -17.96 -12.26 -7.34
CA GLU A 21 -17.60 -11.70 -6.03
C GLU A 21 -16.46 -12.51 -5.39
N VAL A 22 -16.62 -13.84 -5.28
CA VAL A 22 -15.58 -14.72 -4.71
C VAL A 22 -14.31 -14.68 -5.55
N LYS A 23 -14.43 -14.55 -6.87
CA LYS A 23 -13.30 -14.42 -7.78
C LYS A 23 -12.50 -13.15 -7.49
N LYS A 24 -13.19 -12.02 -7.31
CA LYS A 24 -12.57 -10.74 -6.97
C LYS A 24 -11.81 -10.84 -5.64
N GLU A 25 -12.46 -11.35 -4.59
CA GLU A 25 -11.83 -11.51 -3.26
C GLU A 25 -10.58 -12.42 -3.30
N LEU A 26 -10.63 -13.52 -4.08
CA LEU A 26 -9.47 -14.41 -4.24
C LEU A 26 -8.34 -13.77 -5.05
N GLN A 27 -8.66 -12.94 -6.03
CA GLN A 27 -7.67 -12.17 -6.79
C GLN A 27 -7.00 -11.10 -5.93
N GLU A 28 -7.78 -10.41 -5.08
CA GLU A 28 -7.26 -9.48 -4.07
C GLU A 28 -6.33 -10.21 -3.09
N ALA A 29 -6.77 -11.34 -2.52
CA ALA A 29 -5.93 -12.15 -1.63
C ALA A 29 -4.64 -12.61 -2.32
N GLN A 30 -4.71 -13.02 -3.59
CA GLN A 30 -3.53 -13.41 -4.37
C GLN A 30 -2.56 -12.24 -4.53
N ARG A 31 -3.06 -11.05 -4.92
CA ARG A 31 -2.24 -9.84 -5.08
C ARG A 31 -1.54 -9.49 -3.77
N ARG A 32 -2.24 -9.56 -2.64
CA ARG A 32 -1.65 -9.33 -1.31
C ARG A 32 -0.54 -10.31 -0.97
N VAL A 33 -0.73 -11.60 -1.23
CA VAL A 33 0.33 -12.61 -1.02
C VAL A 33 1.54 -12.31 -1.92
N GLN A 34 1.34 -11.82 -3.13
CA GLN A 34 2.43 -11.38 -4.00
C GLN A 34 3.13 -10.14 -3.44
N THR A 35 2.39 -9.14 -2.96
CA THR A 35 2.94 -7.97 -2.26
C THR A 35 3.78 -8.37 -1.06
N ILE A 36 3.27 -9.23 -0.17
CA ILE A 36 4.01 -9.73 0.99
C ILE A 36 5.27 -10.48 0.53
N ALA A 37 5.19 -11.27 -0.54
CA ALA A 37 6.35 -11.97 -1.08
C ALA A 37 7.40 -10.99 -1.63
N MET A 38 7.00 -9.93 -2.34
CA MET A 38 7.91 -8.89 -2.85
C MET A 38 8.56 -8.11 -1.72
N VAL A 39 7.79 -7.73 -0.69
CA VAL A 39 8.31 -7.06 0.51
C VAL A 39 9.29 -7.96 1.23
N HIS A 40 8.93 -9.22 1.44
CA HIS A 40 9.83 -10.20 2.05
C HIS A 40 11.08 -10.41 1.21
N GLU A 41 11.00 -10.50 -0.12
CA GLU A 41 12.18 -10.67 -0.98
C GLU A 41 13.08 -9.44 -0.96
N GLY A 42 12.52 -8.23 -1.05
CA GLY A 42 13.26 -6.97 -0.99
C GLY A 42 13.95 -6.72 0.35
N LEU A 43 13.37 -7.21 1.46
CA LEU A 43 13.92 -7.09 2.82
C LEU A 43 14.74 -8.31 3.27
N SER A 44 14.52 -9.49 2.69
CA SER A 44 15.26 -10.71 3.04
C SER A 44 16.69 -10.74 2.49
N GLN A 45 17.02 -9.86 1.54
CA GLN A 45 18.39 -9.76 1.01
C GLN A 45 19.34 -9.04 1.97
N THR A 46 18.82 -8.32 2.96
CA THR A 46 19.60 -7.75 4.06
C THR A 46 19.57 -8.72 5.23
N ALA A 47 20.71 -9.32 5.56
CA ALA A 47 20.90 -10.02 6.84
C ALA A 47 20.94 -9.04 8.03
N ASP A 48 20.96 -7.75 7.73
CA ASP A 48 21.06 -6.65 8.69
C ASP A 48 19.71 -6.35 9.34
N GLU A 49 19.72 -6.12 10.65
CA GLU A 49 18.54 -5.71 11.41
C GLU A 49 18.03 -4.31 11.01
N VAL A 50 18.85 -3.53 10.32
CA VAL A 50 18.58 -2.16 9.87
C VAL A 50 18.72 -2.09 8.35
N VAL A 51 17.70 -1.53 7.68
CA VAL A 51 17.62 -1.45 6.22
C VAL A 51 17.57 -0.01 5.74
N ASP A 52 18.19 0.25 4.59
CA ASP A 52 18.03 1.50 3.85
C ASP A 52 16.68 1.48 3.11
N PHE A 53 15.64 1.98 3.78
CA PHE A 53 14.28 1.82 3.31
C PHE A 53 14.01 2.56 1.99
N ASP A 54 14.73 3.65 1.72
CA ASP A 54 14.59 4.41 0.47
C ASP A 54 14.96 3.55 -0.76
N LYS A 55 15.90 2.60 -0.63
CA LYS A 55 16.27 1.67 -1.72
C LYS A 55 15.22 0.58 -1.94
N VAL A 56 14.55 0.17 -0.87
CA VAL A 56 13.56 -0.91 -0.90
C VAL A 56 12.23 -0.38 -1.45
N ILE A 57 11.77 0.76 -0.93
CA ILE A 57 10.44 1.28 -1.21
C ILE A 57 10.29 1.75 -2.66
N ALA A 58 11.33 2.31 -3.27
CA ALA A 58 11.26 2.77 -4.67
C ALA A 58 10.92 1.63 -5.65
N ASN A 59 11.48 0.44 -5.43
CA ASN A 59 11.19 -0.73 -6.25
C ASN A 59 9.80 -1.31 -5.93
N LEU A 60 9.44 -1.38 -4.65
CA LEU A 60 8.15 -1.89 -4.22
C LEU A 60 6.98 -1.06 -4.76
N LEU A 61 7.07 0.26 -4.69
CA LEU A 61 6.02 1.15 -5.19
C LEU A 61 5.84 1.02 -6.70
N ARG A 62 6.94 0.93 -7.47
CA ARG A 62 6.88 0.69 -8.92
C ARG A 62 6.16 -0.62 -9.23
N MET A 63 6.55 -1.70 -8.56
CA MET A 63 5.91 -3.00 -8.76
C MET A 63 4.43 -2.98 -8.34
N ALA A 64 4.08 -2.28 -7.26
CA ALA A 64 2.70 -2.13 -6.82
C ALA A 64 1.83 -1.45 -7.89
N VAL A 65 2.32 -0.36 -8.50
CA VAL A 65 1.65 0.30 -9.63
C VAL A 65 1.52 -0.66 -10.82
N ASP A 66 2.60 -1.34 -11.20
CA ASP A 66 2.60 -2.26 -12.35
C ASP A 66 1.63 -3.45 -12.15
N LEU A 67 1.44 -3.92 -10.91
CA LEU A 67 0.51 -5.00 -10.58
C LEU A 67 -0.96 -4.54 -10.53
N ALA A 68 -1.20 -3.29 -10.16
CA ALA A 68 -2.53 -2.72 -10.01
C ALA A 68 -3.07 -2.11 -11.30
N THR A 69 -2.20 -1.62 -12.19
CA THR A 69 -2.59 -0.95 -13.44
C THR A 69 -3.14 -1.92 -14.49
N MET A 70 -4.15 -1.48 -15.23
CA MET A 70 -4.68 -2.22 -16.38
C MET A 70 -3.85 -1.96 -17.65
N LYS A 71 -3.97 -2.84 -18.65
CA LYS A 71 -3.40 -2.56 -19.99
C LYS A 71 -3.98 -1.24 -20.49
N ASP A 72 -3.12 -0.28 -20.80
CA ASP A 72 -3.42 1.09 -21.28
C ASP A 72 -3.68 2.16 -20.20
N GLN A 73 -3.34 1.90 -18.94
CA GLN A 73 -3.31 2.91 -17.87
C GLN A 73 -1.86 3.35 -17.56
N HIS A 74 -1.65 4.65 -17.40
CA HIS A 74 -0.37 5.28 -17.07
C HIS A 74 -0.49 6.03 -15.75
N ILE A 75 0.11 5.49 -14.69
CA ILE A 75 0.10 6.10 -13.36
C ILE A 75 1.51 6.51 -13.01
N ASP A 76 1.73 7.82 -12.88
CA ASP A 76 3.00 8.38 -12.46
C ASP A 76 3.10 8.44 -10.94
N THR A 77 4.27 8.10 -10.41
CA THR A 77 4.57 8.17 -8.98
C THR A 77 5.67 9.18 -8.72
N ASN A 78 5.38 10.16 -7.88
CA ASN A 78 6.35 11.13 -7.41
C ASN A 78 6.68 10.86 -5.93
N TYR A 79 7.96 10.90 -5.61
CA TYR A 79 8.46 10.65 -4.25
C TYR A 79 9.27 11.85 -3.75
N MET A 80 8.90 12.34 -2.57
CA MET A 80 9.53 13.50 -1.95
C MET A 80 9.92 13.20 -0.50
N GLY A 81 11.13 13.58 -0.11
CA GLY A 81 11.67 13.32 1.22
C GLY A 81 12.48 12.03 1.31
N LYS A 82 12.71 11.55 2.54
CA LYS A 82 13.48 10.33 2.80
C LYS A 82 12.94 9.61 4.02
N PHE A 83 12.81 8.29 3.91
CA PHE A 83 12.58 7.42 5.06
C PHE A 83 13.87 7.20 5.84
N GLY A 84 15.00 6.99 5.16
CA GLY A 84 16.30 6.68 5.77
C GLY A 84 16.38 5.27 6.37
N MET A 85 17.42 5.06 7.19
CA MET A 85 17.68 3.77 7.83
C MET A 85 16.63 3.46 8.91
N MET A 86 16.07 2.25 8.90
CA MET A 86 15.13 1.82 9.93
C MET A 86 15.22 0.31 10.18
N PRO A 87 14.76 -0.19 11.34
CA PRO A 87 14.72 -1.61 11.60
C PRO A 87 13.90 -2.37 10.55
N ALA A 88 14.34 -3.56 10.14
CA ALA A 88 13.60 -4.42 9.19
C ALA A 88 12.17 -4.74 9.68
N GLN A 89 12.02 -4.82 11.00
CA GLN A 89 10.75 -4.99 11.70
C GLN A 89 9.77 -3.83 11.45
N ASP A 90 10.23 -2.60 11.22
CA ASP A 90 9.42 -1.44 10.82
C ASP A 90 9.25 -1.36 9.30
N ALA A 91 10.30 -1.68 8.56
CA ALA A 91 10.28 -1.63 7.10
C ALA A 91 9.20 -2.54 6.50
N THR A 92 8.98 -3.73 7.08
CA THR A 92 7.98 -4.69 6.60
C THR A 92 6.56 -4.15 6.69
N PRO A 93 6.02 -3.80 7.89
CA PRO A 93 4.67 -3.27 8.00
C PRO A 93 4.49 -1.95 7.24
N LEU A 94 5.51 -1.07 7.22
CA LEU A 94 5.44 0.17 6.44
C LEU A 94 5.32 -0.09 4.93
N SER A 95 6.04 -1.09 4.41
CA SER A 95 5.93 -1.48 3.00
C SER A 95 4.54 -1.97 2.64
N LEU A 96 3.90 -2.73 3.53
CA LEU A 96 2.53 -3.22 3.32
C LEU A 96 1.54 -2.07 3.32
N VAL A 97 1.63 -1.16 4.30
CA VAL A 97 0.78 0.04 4.39
C VAL A 97 0.88 0.86 3.11
N LEU A 98 2.09 1.16 2.65
CA LEU A 98 2.30 1.96 1.45
C LEU A 98 1.80 1.24 0.19
N THR A 99 2.04 -0.06 0.07
CA THR A 99 1.56 -0.82 -1.09
C THR A 99 0.03 -0.87 -1.16
N GLU A 100 -0.65 -1.06 -0.02
CA GLU A 100 -2.12 -1.03 0.01
C GLU A 100 -2.65 0.37 -0.34
N LEU A 101 -2.00 1.45 0.12
CA LEU A 101 -2.39 2.81 -0.26
C LEU A 101 -2.27 3.03 -1.77
N ILE A 102 -1.15 2.65 -2.38
CA ILE A 102 -0.97 2.73 -3.84
C ILE A 102 -2.00 1.89 -4.58
N THR A 103 -2.22 0.66 -4.13
CA THR A 103 -3.20 -0.25 -4.75
C THR A 103 -4.60 0.35 -4.69
N ASN A 104 -4.99 0.93 -3.55
CA ASN A 104 -6.29 1.60 -3.41
C ASN A 104 -6.41 2.82 -4.35
N SER A 105 -5.36 3.63 -4.48
CA SER A 105 -5.39 4.76 -5.42
C SER A 105 -5.55 4.30 -6.87
N VAL A 106 -4.92 3.19 -7.27
CA VAL A 106 -5.07 2.65 -8.64
C VAL A 106 -6.43 1.97 -8.86
N GLU A 107 -6.86 1.11 -7.94
CA GLU A 107 -8.10 0.35 -8.08
C GLU A 107 -9.35 1.22 -7.91
N HIS A 108 -9.30 2.25 -7.06
CA HIS A 108 -10.46 3.09 -6.74
C HIS A 108 -10.30 4.52 -7.24
N GLY A 109 -9.15 5.16 -6.97
CA GLY A 109 -8.92 6.56 -7.37
C GLY A 109 -8.85 6.77 -8.89
N PHE A 110 -8.33 5.78 -9.62
CA PHE A 110 -8.14 5.86 -11.07
C PHE A 110 -9.03 4.92 -11.88
N GLU A 111 -10.10 4.37 -11.29
CA GLU A 111 -11.05 3.54 -12.03
C GLU A 111 -11.62 4.30 -13.23
N GLY A 112 -11.52 3.71 -14.43
CA GLY A 112 -11.96 4.33 -15.68
C GLY A 112 -11.09 5.48 -16.19
N ARG A 113 -9.97 5.81 -15.53
CA ARG A 113 -9.01 6.84 -15.96
C ARG A 113 -7.79 6.21 -16.62
N LYS A 114 -7.32 6.84 -17.70
CA LYS A 114 -6.08 6.44 -18.39
C LYS A 114 -4.83 6.99 -17.72
N ASP A 115 -4.92 8.18 -17.13
CA ASP A 115 -3.78 8.88 -16.55
C ASP A 115 -4.09 9.31 -15.11
N GLY A 116 -3.07 9.24 -14.25
CA GLY A 116 -3.16 9.64 -12.86
C GLY A 116 -1.78 9.84 -12.21
N HIS A 117 -1.75 10.60 -11.13
CA HIS A 117 -0.55 10.90 -10.38
C HIS A 117 -0.73 10.55 -8.92
N ILE A 118 0.25 9.84 -8.37
CA ILE A 118 0.36 9.59 -6.94
C ILE A 118 1.61 10.28 -6.41
N THR A 119 1.45 11.09 -5.36
CA THR A 119 2.56 11.74 -4.67
C THR A 119 2.72 11.15 -3.27
N ILE A 120 3.95 10.78 -2.93
CA ILE A 120 4.32 10.28 -1.61
C ILE A 120 5.32 11.26 -1.01
N SER A 121 4.92 11.92 0.07
CA SER A 121 5.75 12.87 0.81
C SER A 121 6.13 12.29 2.17
N VAL A 122 7.42 12.36 2.50
CA VAL A 122 7.97 11.80 3.74
C VAL A 122 8.68 12.88 4.54
N GLY A 123 8.22 13.10 5.77
CA GLY A 123 8.88 13.92 6.77
C GLY A 123 9.38 13.06 7.92
N ARG A 124 10.70 13.04 8.16
CA ARG A 124 11.29 12.32 9.30
C ARG A 124 11.98 13.29 10.27
N SER A 125 11.69 13.13 11.55
CA SER A 125 12.36 13.85 12.64
C SER A 125 12.67 12.88 13.78
N GLY A 126 13.89 12.34 13.78
CA GLY A 126 14.30 11.29 14.72
C GLY A 126 13.45 10.01 14.55
N PRO A 127 12.76 9.54 15.60
CA PRO A 127 11.88 8.38 15.51
C PRO A 127 10.50 8.73 14.92
N ASN A 128 10.14 10.01 14.83
CA ASN A 128 8.83 10.41 14.30
C ASN A 128 8.88 10.42 12.78
N LEU A 129 7.89 9.77 12.17
CA LEU A 129 7.74 9.65 10.74
C LEU A 129 6.33 10.11 10.35
N ASN A 130 6.27 11.14 9.53
CA ASN A 130 5.05 11.59 8.87
C ASN A 130 5.12 11.18 7.40
N VAL A 131 4.10 10.47 6.92
CA VAL A 131 3.98 10.08 5.52
C VAL A 131 2.64 10.55 4.98
N VAL A 132 2.66 11.20 3.83
CA VAL A 132 1.47 11.66 3.14
C VAL A 132 1.42 10.99 1.78
N VAL A 133 0.34 10.29 1.49
CA VAL A 133 0.06 9.72 0.17
C VAL A 133 -1.14 10.45 -0.43
N GLU A 134 -0.94 11.02 -1.62
CA GLU A 134 -1.96 11.78 -2.33
C GLU A 134 -2.15 11.23 -3.73
N ASP A 135 -3.39 11.00 -4.14
CA ASP A 135 -3.75 10.78 -5.54
C ASP A 135 -4.54 11.95 -6.10
N ASP A 136 -4.54 12.10 -7.43
CA ASP A 136 -5.37 13.05 -8.15
C ASP A 136 -6.63 12.40 -8.74
N GLY A 137 -7.10 11.30 -8.10
CA GLY A 137 -8.19 10.45 -8.56
C GLY A 137 -9.60 11.00 -8.32
N SER A 138 -10.60 10.11 -8.29
CA SER A 138 -12.00 10.47 -8.03
C SER A 138 -12.27 10.88 -6.58
N GLY A 139 -11.38 10.54 -5.65
CA GLY A 139 -11.47 10.88 -4.23
C GLY A 139 -12.46 10.03 -3.44
N LEU A 140 -12.53 10.26 -2.13
CA LEU A 140 -13.32 9.46 -1.17
C LEU A 140 -14.85 9.51 -1.40
N GLY A 141 -15.35 10.54 -2.09
CA GLY A 141 -16.79 10.74 -2.31
C GLY A 141 -17.41 9.95 -3.46
N SER A 142 -16.61 9.30 -4.32
CA SER A 142 -17.15 8.53 -5.45
C SER A 142 -17.74 7.17 -5.04
N GLU A 143 -17.43 6.67 -3.84
CA GLU A 143 -17.95 5.39 -3.33
C GLU A 143 -19.43 5.48 -2.86
N GLU A 144 -19.99 6.68 -2.69
CA GLU A 144 -21.37 6.87 -2.21
C GLU A 144 -22.45 6.67 -3.29
N GLN A 145 -22.10 6.69 -4.59
CA GLN A 145 -23.11 6.73 -5.68
C GLN A 145 -23.55 5.34 -6.20
N GLY A 146 -22.94 4.24 -5.72
CA GLY A 146 -23.16 2.88 -6.26
C GLY A 146 -24.05 1.94 -5.43
N GLY A 147 -24.70 2.39 -4.35
CA GLY A 147 -25.62 1.56 -3.55
C GLY A 147 -24.97 0.50 -2.65
N LEU A 148 -23.64 0.37 -2.69
CA LEU A 148 -22.82 -0.35 -1.71
C LEU A 148 -21.78 0.64 -1.19
N ALA A 149 -22.17 1.41 -0.18
CA ALA A 149 -21.24 2.30 0.51
C ALA A 149 -20.12 1.46 1.15
N ARG A 150 -19.01 1.27 0.43
CA ARG A 150 -17.73 0.99 1.07
C ARG A 150 -17.36 2.32 1.69
N SER A 151 -17.79 2.53 2.92
CA SER A 151 -17.26 3.65 3.71
C SER A 151 -15.74 3.50 3.70
N SER A 152 -15.04 4.60 3.49
CA SER A 152 -13.59 4.70 3.60
C SER A 152 -13.18 4.16 4.98
N GLY A 153 -12.87 2.86 5.07
CA GLY A 153 -12.83 2.14 6.36
C GLY A 153 -13.31 0.67 6.37
N SER A 154 -14.16 0.23 5.43
CA SER A 154 -14.74 -1.13 5.49
C SER A 154 -13.96 -2.19 4.69
N GLY A 155 -13.06 -1.78 3.81
CA GLY A 155 -12.22 -2.68 3.02
C GLY A 155 -11.11 -3.30 3.86
N LEU A 156 -10.77 -4.57 3.57
CA LEU A 156 -9.67 -5.26 4.25
C LEU A 156 -8.32 -4.53 4.09
N GLY A 157 -8.10 -3.83 2.97
CA GLY A 157 -6.92 -2.97 2.77
C GLY A 157 -6.85 -1.80 3.78
N THR A 158 -7.98 -1.13 4.03
CA THR A 158 -8.05 -0.08 5.05
C THR A 158 -7.88 -0.64 6.46
N GLN A 159 -8.36 -1.86 6.72
CA GLN A 159 -8.10 -2.55 8.00
C GLN A 159 -6.63 -2.87 8.21
N ILE A 160 -5.92 -3.31 7.16
CA ILE A 160 -4.47 -3.55 7.19
C ILE A 160 -3.72 -2.26 7.52
N ILE A 161 -4.04 -1.17 6.81
CA ILE A 161 -3.44 0.15 7.03
C ILE A 161 -3.64 0.58 8.48
N ASN A 162 -4.88 0.55 8.97
CA ASN A 162 -5.19 0.92 10.34
C ASN A 162 -4.46 0.03 11.35
N THR A 163 -4.51 -1.30 11.17
CA THR A 163 -3.89 -2.26 12.09
C THR A 163 -2.40 -2.00 12.26
N PHE A 164 -1.66 -1.89 11.15
CA PHE A 164 -0.21 -1.69 11.25
C PHE A 164 0.14 -0.30 11.79
N VAL A 165 -0.54 0.75 11.32
CA VAL A 165 -0.25 2.12 11.78
C VAL A 165 -0.57 2.28 13.27
N THR A 166 -1.71 1.78 13.75
CA THR A 166 -2.08 1.93 15.16
C THR A 166 -1.35 0.95 16.07
N ASN A 167 -1.22 -0.33 15.68
CA ASN A 167 -0.75 -1.37 16.60
C ASN A 167 0.76 -1.56 16.55
N ASP A 168 1.38 -1.49 15.37
CA ASP A 168 2.82 -1.71 15.23
C ASP A 168 3.62 -0.41 15.41
N PHE A 169 3.08 0.71 14.91
CA PHE A 169 3.76 2.02 14.98
C PHE A 169 3.25 2.94 16.09
N GLY A 170 2.16 2.59 16.79
CA GLY A 170 1.54 3.46 17.79
C GLY A 170 1.09 4.81 17.22
N GLY A 171 0.71 4.83 15.94
CA GLY A 171 0.45 6.01 15.14
C GLY A 171 -1.02 6.30 14.87
N SER A 172 -1.28 7.23 13.94
CA SER A 172 -2.62 7.61 13.48
C SER A 172 -2.70 7.69 11.96
N VAL A 173 -3.90 7.42 11.44
CA VAL A 173 -4.25 7.51 10.02
C VAL A 173 -5.37 8.53 9.87
N HIS A 174 -5.19 9.49 8.97
CA HIS A 174 -6.21 10.48 8.62
C HIS A 174 -6.46 10.47 7.12
N TRP A 175 -7.72 10.31 6.72
CA TRP A 175 -8.17 10.34 5.34
C TRP A 175 -8.92 11.65 5.10
N GLU A 176 -8.55 12.36 4.04
CA GLU A 176 -9.20 13.62 3.67
C GLU A 176 -9.31 13.78 2.15
N PRO A 177 -10.34 14.47 1.66
CA PRO A 177 -10.41 14.82 0.25
C PRO A 177 -9.32 15.84 -0.10
N ARG A 178 -8.64 15.64 -1.22
CA ARG A 178 -7.67 16.60 -1.73
C ARG A 178 -8.39 17.77 -2.40
N ARG A 179 -7.93 19.00 -2.15
CA ARG A 179 -8.58 20.24 -2.62
C ARG A 179 -8.79 20.30 -4.15
N GLU A 180 -7.89 19.71 -4.91
CA GLU A 180 -7.90 19.70 -6.37
C GLU A 180 -8.59 18.45 -6.97
N GLY A 181 -9.18 17.60 -6.12
CA GLY A 181 -9.66 16.27 -6.48
C GLY A 181 -8.68 15.18 -6.05
N GLY A 182 -9.24 14.00 -5.77
CA GLY A 182 -8.51 12.83 -5.28
C GLY A 182 -8.52 12.67 -3.75
N THR A 183 -7.72 11.73 -3.28
CA THR A 183 -7.62 11.35 -1.87
C THR A 183 -6.28 11.76 -1.30
N ARG A 184 -6.27 12.26 -0.06
CA ARG A 184 -5.06 12.50 0.73
C ARG A 184 -5.12 11.67 2.01
N VAL A 185 -4.07 10.89 2.26
CA VAL A 185 -3.93 10.04 3.44
C VAL A 185 -2.68 10.45 4.20
N VAL A 186 -2.85 10.80 5.46
CA VAL A 186 -1.77 11.20 6.38
C VAL A 186 -1.56 10.10 7.40
N LEU A 187 -0.31 9.63 7.48
CA LEU A 187 0.16 8.66 8.45
C LEU A 187 1.14 9.35 9.39
N ASP A 188 0.84 9.36 10.68
CA ASP A 188 1.76 9.79 11.72
C ASP A 188 2.20 8.55 12.51
N MET A 189 3.49 8.28 12.55
CA MET A 189 4.05 7.04 13.08
C MET A 189 5.29 7.32 13.93
N LYS A 190 5.60 6.36 14.82
CA LYS A 190 6.84 6.35 15.57
C LYS A 190 7.62 5.08 15.28
N LEU A 191 8.77 5.25 14.62
CA LEU A 191 9.70 4.16 14.35
C LEU A 191 10.34 3.66 15.66
N ARG A 192 10.61 2.36 15.70
CA ARG A 192 11.45 1.75 16.72
C ARG A 192 12.87 2.30 16.59
N ALA A 193 13.56 2.39 17.73
CA ALA A 193 15.00 2.63 17.70
C ALA A 193 15.67 1.48 16.91
N ALA A 194 16.66 1.81 16.08
CA ALA A 194 17.65 0.81 15.70
C ALA A 194 18.25 0.30 17.02
N GLN A 195 18.18 -1.01 17.28
CA GLN A 195 18.90 -1.56 18.41
C GLN A 195 20.38 -1.37 18.10
N ASP A 196 21.04 -0.50 18.86
CA ASP A 196 22.50 -0.51 18.94
C ASP A 196 22.85 -1.74 19.78
N GLU A 197 23.42 -2.78 19.16
CA GLU A 197 24.14 -3.84 19.91
C GLU A 197 25.39 -3.26 20.60
#